data_AF-A0A0U2MZF9-F1
#
_entry.id   AF-A0A0U2MZF9-F1
#
_cell.length_a   1.000
_cell.length_b   1.000
_cell.length_c   1.000
_cell.angle_alpha   90.00
_cell.angle_beta   90.00
_cell.angle_gamma   90.00
#
_symmetry.space_group_name_H-M   'P 1'
#
loop_
_entity.id
_entity.type
_entity.pdbx_description
1 polymer ?
#
loop_
_entity_poly.entity_id
_entity_poly.type
_entity_poly.pdbx_seq_one_letter_code
_entity_poly.pdbx_strand_id
1 'polypeptide(L)'
;MKRFNEIELPVLVPNELLDDYHDYMNEDLRNVLRATTIRRYLEGIVNLFFKDKLKEEYNLSNAMWGRDKLDKNINAIRDYYDEEIGNKLHKVRVIGNKGTHFGKVEPTMEEIKQAINIITNIFEDMIINYFKKNPFEGLPLHILSYLPPHNRIKILTEIWKATPIGTVADLIIIDKLSMAYLKNLEPERAFNFIIVLYENSTITKEFAIQQLEKLKLLNSNLPQFNISKNVVDTAKVFKDLIEEKELKEYSEFEKIFFILIKGYISNTQEESDEG
;
A
#
# COMPACT_ATOMS: atom_id res chain seq x y z
N MET A 1 -32.25 6.15 -10.33
CA MET A 1 -31.33 5.01 -10.38
C MET A 1 -30.15 5.40 -11.27
N LYS A 2 -29.18 6.13 -10.73
CA LYS A 2 -27.93 6.43 -11.45
C LYS A 2 -27.11 5.14 -11.45
N ARG A 3 -26.76 4.64 -12.63
CA ARG A 3 -25.81 3.55 -12.78
C ARG A 3 -24.50 4.02 -12.13
N PHE A 4 -24.00 3.25 -11.17
CA PHE A 4 -22.61 3.35 -10.73
C PHE A 4 -21.77 3.10 -11.99
N ASN A 5 -21.28 4.18 -12.59
CA ASN A 5 -20.23 4.08 -13.61
C ASN A 5 -19.07 3.32 -12.98
N GLU A 6 -18.44 2.44 -13.76
CA GLU A 6 -17.20 1.70 -13.50
C GLU A 6 -16.44 2.28 -12.31
N ILE A 7 -16.62 1.66 -11.14
CA ILE A 7 -15.91 2.02 -9.92
C ILE A 7 -14.43 1.91 -10.26
N GLU A 8 -13.71 3.04 -10.30
CA GLU A 8 -12.26 3.03 -10.13
C GLU A 8 -12.01 2.21 -8.87
N LEU A 9 -11.56 0.97 -9.07
CA LEU A 9 -11.46 0.00 -8.00
C LEU A 9 -10.61 0.61 -6.88
N PRO A 10 -10.96 0.37 -5.61
CA PRO A 10 -10.31 1.02 -4.49
C PRO A 10 -8.79 0.89 -4.60
N VAL A 11 -8.09 1.95 -4.18
CA VAL A 11 -6.67 1.88 -3.77
C VAL A 11 -6.48 0.66 -2.86
N LEU A 12 -5.25 0.21 -2.59
CA LEU A 12 -4.97 -0.98 -1.79
C LEU A 12 -5.67 -0.97 -0.40
N VAL A 13 -6.92 -1.48 -0.38
CA VAL A 13 -7.87 -1.40 0.72
C VAL A 13 -8.28 -2.83 1.09
N PRO A 14 -8.11 -3.24 2.35
CA PRO A 14 -8.60 -4.53 2.82
C PRO A 14 -10.12 -4.64 2.65
N ASN A 15 -10.59 -5.84 2.30
CA ASN A 15 -12.01 -6.09 2.06
C ASN A 15 -12.89 -5.67 3.25
N GLU A 16 -12.43 -5.91 4.48
CA GLU A 16 -13.18 -5.56 5.70
C GLU A 16 -13.40 -4.07 5.92
N LEU A 17 -12.69 -3.22 5.18
CA LEU A 17 -12.79 -1.76 5.31
C LEU A 17 -13.43 -1.10 4.09
N LEU A 18 -13.94 -1.88 3.13
CA LEU A 18 -14.51 -1.36 1.89
C LEU A 18 -15.72 -0.45 2.09
N ASP A 19 -16.62 -0.79 3.01
CA ASP A 19 -17.81 0.03 3.27
C ASP A 19 -17.42 1.40 3.80
N ASP A 20 -16.52 1.42 4.80
CA ASP A 20 -16.01 2.68 5.34
C ASP A 20 -15.23 3.46 4.25
N TYR A 21 -14.47 2.77 3.37
CA TYR A 21 -13.81 3.39 2.22
C TYR A 21 -14.79 4.10 1.28
N HIS A 22 -15.84 3.40 0.83
CA HIS A 22 -16.84 3.96 -0.07
C HIS A 22 -17.55 5.17 0.55
N ASP A 23 -17.87 5.09 1.84
CA ASP A 23 -18.54 6.16 2.57
C ASP A 23 -17.68 7.42 2.61
N TYR A 24 -16.41 7.37 3.04
CA TYR A 24 -15.63 8.62 3.11
C TYR A 24 -15.17 9.15 1.74
N MET A 25 -15.14 8.31 0.71
CA MET A 25 -14.85 8.72 -0.67
C MET A 25 -16.05 9.41 -1.32
N ASN A 26 -17.27 9.18 -0.82
CA ASN A 26 -18.46 9.83 -1.33
C ASN A 26 -18.47 11.35 -1.05
N GLU A 27 -18.29 12.14 -2.11
CA GLU A 27 -18.27 13.61 -2.03
C GLU A 27 -19.64 14.22 -1.71
N ASP A 28 -20.74 13.49 -1.92
CA ASP A 28 -22.10 13.93 -1.54
C ASP A 28 -22.34 13.85 -0.03
N LEU A 29 -21.50 13.11 0.72
CA LEU A 29 -21.60 13.07 2.18
C LEU A 29 -21.02 14.34 2.81
N ARG A 30 -21.72 14.85 3.82
CA ARG A 30 -21.22 15.96 4.66
C ARG A 30 -19.87 15.60 5.28
N ASN A 31 -18.97 16.58 5.37
CA ASN A 31 -17.63 16.38 5.93
C ASN A 31 -17.63 15.77 7.35
N VAL A 32 -18.61 16.11 8.18
CA VAL A 32 -18.79 15.53 9.53
C VAL A 32 -18.99 14.00 9.47
N LEU A 33 -19.79 13.52 8.51
CA LEU A 33 -20.02 12.09 8.31
C LEU A 33 -18.76 11.43 7.73
N ARG A 34 -18.15 12.04 6.70
CA ARG A 34 -16.90 11.55 6.12
C ARG A 34 -15.79 11.43 7.16
N ALA A 35 -15.63 12.42 8.05
CA ALA A 35 -14.68 12.37 9.17
C ALA A 35 -14.99 11.23 10.16
N THR A 36 -16.26 10.99 10.45
CA THR A 36 -16.69 9.88 11.32
C THR A 36 -16.31 8.54 10.70
N THR A 37 -16.54 8.37 9.40
CA THR A 37 -16.17 7.16 8.66
C THR A 37 -14.65 7.01 8.55
N ILE A 38 -13.91 8.08 8.27
CA ILE A 38 -12.43 8.08 8.30
C ILE A 38 -11.90 7.58 9.65
N ARG A 39 -12.54 7.99 10.75
CA ARG A 39 -12.16 7.50 12.09
C ARG A 39 -12.36 6.00 12.20
N ARG A 40 -13.51 5.47 11.78
CA ARG A 40 -13.81 4.03 11.81
C ARG A 40 -12.82 3.24 10.95
N TYR A 41 -12.56 3.72 9.74
CA TYR A 41 -11.54 3.15 8.86
C TYR A 41 -10.17 3.11 9.53
N LEU A 42 -9.77 4.21 10.18
CA LEU A 42 -8.51 4.28 10.93
C LEU A 42 -8.46 3.26 12.08
N GLU A 43 -9.54 3.09 12.84
CA GLU A 43 -9.64 2.05 13.87
C GLU A 43 -9.48 0.66 13.27
N GLY A 44 -10.07 0.42 12.09
CA GLY A 44 -9.90 -0.79 11.29
C GLY A 44 -8.45 -1.05 10.90
N ILE A 45 -7.79 -0.08 10.27
CA ILE A 45 -6.36 -0.15 9.88
C ILE A 45 -5.48 -0.46 11.10
N VAL A 46 -5.64 0.29 12.18
CA VAL A 46 -4.86 0.08 13.42
C VAL A 46 -5.03 -1.34 13.94
N ASN A 47 -6.27 -1.83 13.99
CA ASN A 47 -6.55 -3.17 14.51
C ASN A 47 -6.10 -4.30 13.57
N LEU A 48 -6.26 -4.14 12.26
CA LEU A 48 -5.92 -5.19 11.29
C LEU A 48 -4.41 -5.35 11.15
N PHE A 49 -3.67 -4.25 11.04
CA PHE A 49 -2.26 -4.29 10.65
C PHE A 49 -1.27 -4.25 11.82
N PHE A 50 -1.61 -3.56 12.92
CA PHE A 50 -0.62 -3.25 13.96
C PHE A 50 -0.85 -4.02 15.26
N LYS A 51 -2.08 -4.42 15.55
CA LYS A 51 -2.45 -5.05 16.83
C LYS A 51 -1.63 -6.28 17.14
N ASP A 52 -1.69 -7.28 16.27
CA ASP A 52 -1.09 -8.58 16.56
C ASP A 52 0.44 -8.50 16.49
N LYS A 53 0.98 -7.74 15.53
CA LYS A 53 2.41 -7.41 15.47
C LYS A 53 2.94 -6.78 16.75
N LEU A 54 2.29 -5.72 17.23
CA LEU A 54 2.75 -5.02 18.43
C LEU A 54 2.60 -5.86 19.70
N LYS A 55 1.61 -6.75 19.76
CA LYS A 55 1.47 -7.73 20.84
C LYS A 55 2.56 -8.80 20.81
N GLU A 56 2.83 -9.36 19.64
CA GLU A 56 3.82 -10.42 19.44
C GLU A 56 5.25 -9.93 19.68
N GLU A 57 5.64 -8.79 19.09
CA GLU A 57 7.02 -8.31 19.11
C GLU A 57 7.41 -7.57 20.40
N TYR A 58 6.45 -6.91 21.06
CA TYR A 58 6.72 -6.05 22.22
C TYR A 58 6.03 -6.53 23.51
N ASN A 59 5.44 -7.73 23.49
CA ASN A 59 4.74 -8.35 24.62
C ASN A 59 3.72 -7.41 25.30
N LEU A 60 3.01 -6.60 24.50
CA LEU A 60 2.04 -5.64 25.01
C LEU A 60 0.83 -6.40 25.58
N SER A 61 0.49 -6.14 26.84
CA SER A 61 -0.66 -6.80 27.48
C SER A 61 -1.98 -6.48 26.73
N ASN A 62 -2.93 -7.41 26.77
CA ASN A 62 -4.29 -7.21 26.23
C ASN A 62 -4.99 -5.96 26.80
N ALA A 63 -4.59 -5.49 27.99
CA ALA A 63 -5.13 -4.28 28.61
C ALA A 63 -4.68 -2.99 27.89
N MET A 64 -3.58 -3.00 27.13
CA MET A 64 -3.07 -1.83 26.41
C MET A 64 -3.83 -1.59 25.10
N TRP A 65 -4.30 -2.65 24.44
CA TRP A 65 -4.97 -2.57 23.14
C TRP A 65 -6.50 -2.69 23.25
N GLY A 66 -7.20 -1.54 23.31
CA GLY A 66 -8.67 -1.47 23.36
C GLY A 66 -9.26 -0.63 22.23
N ARG A 67 -10.49 -0.93 21.80
CA ARG A 67 -11.20 -0.15 20.74
C ARG A 67 -11.35 1.32 21.13
N ASP A 68 -11.64 1.61 22.40
CA ASP A 68 -11.78 2.99 22.91
C ASP A 68 -10.43 3.69 23.19
N LYS A 69 -9.31 3.04 22.85
CA LYS A 69 -7.94 3.51 23.15
C LYS A 69 -7.15 3.85 21.89
N LEU A 70 -7.81 4.24 20.79
CA LEU A 70 -7.15 4.55 19.51
C LEU A 70 -5.93 5.48 19.66
N ASP A 71 -5.99 6.48 20.53
CA ASP A 71 -4.84 7.35 20.82
C ASP A 71 -3.63 6.59 21.36
N LYS A 72 -3.86 5.71 22.35
CA LYS A 72 -2.80 4.90 22.96
C LYS A 72 -2.25 3.89 21.96
N ASN A 73 -3.10 3.31 21.12
CA ASN A 73 -2.67 2.39 20.06
C ASN A 73 -1.78 3.12 19.05
N ILE A 74 -2.15 4.34 18.64
CA ILE A 74 -1.34 5.17 17.73
C ILE A 74 -0.01 5.59 18.38
N ASN A 75 0.00 5.93 19.67
CA ASN A 75 1.26 6.21 20.38
C ASN A 75 2.15 4.96 20.43
N ALA A 76 1.59 3.77 20.66
CA ALA A 76 2.36 2.53 20.58
C ALA A 76 2.93 2.28 19.18
N ILE A 77 2.18 2.57 18.11
CA ILE A 77 2.72 2.51 16.74
C ILE A 77 3.87 3.50 16.56
N ARG A 78 3.74 4.73 17.07
CA ARG A 78 4.81 5.73 17.02
C ARG A 78 6.07 5.26 17.75
N ASP A 79 5.91 4.73 18.96
CA ASP A 79 7.01 4.42 19.87
C ASP A 79 7.74 3.11 19.50
N TYR A 80 7.00 2.12 19.00
CA TYR A 80 7.53 0.77 18.77
C TYR A 80 7.68 0.42 17.29
N TYR A 81 6.80 0.90 16.41
CA TYR A 81 6.81 0.50 15.00
C TYR A 81 7.54 1.49 14.10
N ASP A 82 7.00 2.70 13.98
CA ASP A 82 7.56 3.78 13.17
C ASP A 82 6.94 5.13 13.56
N GLU A 83 7.80 6.10 13.84
CA GLU A 83 7.38 7.42 14.32
C GLU A 83 6.58 8.19 13.26
N GLU A 84 7.00 8.12 11.99
CA GLU A 84 6.38 8.85 10.88
C GLU A 84 4.96 8.33 10.62
N ILE A 85 4.81 7.01 10.56
CA ILE A 85 3.51 6.34 10.44
C ILE A 85 2.62 6.68 11.63
N GLY A 86 3.13 6.60 12.86
CA GLY A 86 2.39 6.99 14.06
C GLY A 86 1.90 8.44 14.01
N ASN A 87 2.74 9.37 13.53
CA ASN A 87 2.38 10.78 13.35
C ASN A 87 1.32 11.00 12.27
N LYS A 88 1.42 10.30 11.13
CA LYS A 88 0.41 10.31 10.06
C LYS A 88 -0.94 9.82 10.58
N LEU A 89 -0.98 8.68 11.28
CA LEU A 89 -2.22 8.13 11.86
C LEU A 89 -2.82 9.05 12.94
N HIS A 90 -1.98 9.67 13.77
CA HIS A 90 -2.43 10.63 14.77
C HIS A 90 -3.15 11.83 14.12
N LYS A 91 -2.61 12.32 13.01
CA LYS A 91 -3.21 13.44 12.26
C LYS A 91 -4.59 13.07 11.71
N VAL A 92 -4.74 11.87 11.15
CA VAL A 92 -6.03 11.33 10.72
C VAL A 92 -7.00 11.24 11.90
N ARG A 93 -6.55 10.74 13.05
CA ARG A 93 -7.38 10.66 14.27
C ARG A 93 -7.92 12.02 14.69
N VAL A 94 -7.07 13.05 14.69
CA VAL A 94 -7.47 14.43 15.06
C VAL A 94 -8.57 14.95 14.14
N ILE A 95 -8.45 14.72 12.83
CA ILE A 95 -9.47 15.12 11.85
C ILE A 95 -10.76 14.30 12.04
N GLY A 96 -10.64 12.97 12.19
CA GLY A 96 -11.79 12.09 12.41
C GLY A 96 -12.56 12.40 13.71
N ASN A 97 -11.86 12.81 14.77
CA ASN A 97 -12.47 13.25 16.03
C ASN A 97 -13.44 14.44 15.86
N LYS A 98 -13.20 15.32 14.88
CA LYS A 98 -14.10 16.46 14.59
C LYS A 98 -15.46 16.00 14.10
N GLY A 99 -15.55 14.83 13.45
CA GLY A 99 -16.83 14.23 13.04
C GLY A 99 -17.66 13.69 14.19
N THR A 100 -17.02 13.28 15.29
CA THR A 100 -17.67 12.50 16.36
C THR A 100 -18.23 13.31 17.53
N HIS A 101 -17.88 14.59 17.67
CA HIS A 101 -18.27 15.40 18.82
C HIS A 101 -19.20 16.54 18.43
N PHE A 102 -20.44 16.48 18.91
CA PHE A 102 -21.46 17.51 18.73
C PHE A 102 -20.99 18.87 19.28
N GLY A 103 -21.17 19.95 18.51
CA GLY A 103 -20.85 21.33 18.94
C GLY A 103 -19.39 21.77 18.82
N LYS A 104 -18.51 20.98 18.18
CA LYS A 104 -17.12 21.37 17.86
C LYS A 104 -17.01 21.98 16.46
N VAL A 105 -15.81 22.52 16.17
CA VAL A 105 -15.40 22.96 14.82
C VAL A 105 -15.53 21.80 13.84
N GLU A 106 -16.38 21.95 12.83
CA GLU A 106 -16.55 20.98 11.76
C GLU A 106 -15.26 20.82 10.93
N PRO A 107 -14.97 19.61 10.42
CA PRO A 107 -13.81 19.39 9.56
C PRO A 107 -13.97 20.10 8.21
N THR A 108 -12.93 20.81 7.77
CA THR A 108 -12.94 21.44 6.44
C THR A 108 -12.72 20.41 5.34
N MET A 109 -13.03 20.77 4.09
CA MET A 109 -12.81 19.87 2.94
C MET A 109 -11.31 19.55 2.77
N GLU A 110 -10.43 20.50 3.03
CA GLU A 110 -8.98 20.34 2.97
C GLU A 110 -8.49 19.33 4.02
N GLU A 111 -9.06 19.38 5.24
CA GLU A 111 -8.76 18.41 6.28
C GLU A 111 -9.23 17.01 5.89
N ILE A 112 -10.44 16.89 5.31
CA ILE A 112 -10.93 15.60 4.80
C ILE A 112 -10.01 15.07 3.70
N LYS A 113 -9.67 15.88 2.69
CA LYS A 113 -8.75 15.48 1.61
C LYS A 113 -7.38 15.06 2.15
N GLN A 114 -6.88 15.77 3.15
CA GLN A 114 -5.62 15.44 3.79
C GLN A 114 -5.68 14.11 4.54
N ALA A 115 -6.77 13.85 5.28
CA ALA A 115 -6.97 12.58 5.96
C ALA A 115 -7.10 11.42 4.98
N ILE A 116 -7.89 11.59 3.92
CA ILE A 116 -8.03 10.62 2.81
C ILE A 116 -6.67 10.31 2.21
N ASN A 117 -5.90 11.33 1.83
CA ASN A 117 -4.57 11.14 1.27
C ASN A 117 -3.63 10.38 2.21
N ILE A 118 -3.75 10.52 3.53
CA ILE A 118 -2.92 9.73 4.46
C ILE A 118 -3.40 8.27 4.49
N ILE A 119 -4.69 8.03 4.72
CA ILE A 119 -5.21 6.67 4.94
C ILE A 119 -5.18 5.81 3.67
N THR A 120 -5.34 6.40 2.48
CA THR A 120 -5.26 5.64 1.22
C THR A 120 -3.83 5.26 0.86
N ASN A 121 -2.83 5.85 1.52
CA ASN A 121 -1.41 5.64 1.25
C ASN A 121 -0.69 4.87 2.36
N ILE A 122 -1.42 4.45 3.41
CA ILE A 122 -0.84 3.84 4.60
C ILE A 122 -0.22 2.47 4.31
N PHE A 123 -0.81 1.73 3.37
CA PHE A 123 -0.30 0.42 2.99
C PHE A 123 1.06 0.54 2.33
N GLU A 124 1.22 1.47 1.37
CA GLU A 124 2.52 1.74 0.76
C GLU A 124 3.53 2.22 1.79
N ASP A 125 3.12 3.08 2.73
CA ASP A 125 4.00 3.57 3.80
C ASP A 125 4.53 2.41 4.67
N MET A 126 3.70 1.41 4.98
CA MET A 126 4.12 0.20 5.69
C MET A 126 5.11 -0.64 4.89
N ILE A 127 4.87 -0.82 3.58
CA ILE A 127 5.80 -1.54 2.69
C ILE A 127 7.14 -0.81 2.57
N ILE A 128 7.12 0.52 2.45
CA ILE A 128 8.33 1.34 2.43
C ILE A 128 9.09 1.18 3.76
N ASN A 129 8.40 1.26 4.90
CA ASN A 129 9.01 1.06 6.22
C ASN A 129 9.64 -0.33 6.37
N TYR A 130 9.01 -1.38 5.84
CA TYR A 130 9.59 -2.72 5.83
C TYR A 130 10.93 -2.74 5.08
N PHE A 131 10.99 -2.23 3.85
CA PHE A 131 12.22 -2.26 3.03
C PHE A 131 13.28 -1.26 3.49
N LYS A 132 12.95 -0.25 4.32
CA LYS A 132 13.96 0.57 5.01
C LYS A 132 14.77 -0.23 6.03
N LYS A 133 14.20 -1.32 6.57
CA LYS A 133 14.79 -2.12 7.65
C LYS A 133 15.29 -3.50 7.19
N ASN A 134 14.89 -3.93 6.00
CA ASN A 134 15.14 -5.27 5.48
C ASN A 134 15.79 -5.21 4.09
N PRO A 135 16.61 -6.22 3.72
CA PRO A 135 17.18 -6.32 2.39
C PRO A 135 16.12 -6.28 1.26
N PHE A 136 16.48 -5.65 0.15
CA PHE A 136 15.61 -5.54 -1.02
C PHE A 136 15.73 -6.77 -1.94
N GLU A 137 15.40 -7.95 -1.41
CA GLU A 137 15.56 -9.24 -2.09
C GLU A 137 14.53 -10.29 -1.65
N GLY A 138 14.60 -11.49 -2.26
CA GLY A 138 13.81 -12.64 -1.86
C GLY A 138 12.30 -12.50 -2.13
N LEU A 139 11.52 -13.29 -1.39
CA LEU A 139 10.07 -13.39 -1.55
C LEU A 139 9.33 -12.03 -1.44
N PRO A 140 9.66 -11.11 -0.50
CA PRO A 140 9.04 -9.78 -0.46
C PRO A 140 9.13 -9.02 -1.78
N LEU A 141 10.28 -9.09 -2.47
CA LEU A 141 10.47 -8.43 -3.75
C LEU A 141 9.63 -9.08 -4.87
N HIS A 142 9.51 -10.41 -4.85
CA HIS A 142 8.63 -11.13 -5.78
C HIS A 142 7.17 -10.73 -5.56
N ILE A 143 6.71 -10.71 -4.30
CA ILE A 143 5.35 -10.35 -3.94
C ILE A 143 5.03 -8.90 -4.33
N LEU A 144 5.97 -7.96 -4.09
CA LEU A 144 5.84 -6.57 -4.49
C LEU A 144 5.52 -6.43 -5.99
N SER A 145 6.00 -7.35 -6.83
CA SER A 145 5.80 -7.31 -8.27
C SER A 145 4.35 -7.58 -8.72
N TYR A 146 3.48 -8.08 -7.83
CA TYR A 146 2.06 -8.32 -8.10
C TYR A 146 1.15 -7.15 -7.72
N LEU A 147 1.66 -6.14 -7.02
CA LEU A 147 0.92 -4.90 -6.82
C LEU A 147 0.67 -4.19 -8.15
N PRO A 148 -0.40 -3.37 -8.23
CA PRO A 148 -0.62 -2.54 -9.39
C PRO A 148 0.60 -1.65 -9.67
N PRO A 149 0.97 -1.45 -10.96
CA PRO A 149 2.16 -0.69 -11.35
C PRO A 149 2.26 0.70 -10.69
N HIS A 150 1.14 1.43 -10.58
CA HIS A 150 1.12 2.76 -9.97
C HIS A 150 1.54 2.74 -8.47
N ASN A 151 1.06 1.78 -7.67
CA ASN A 151 1.49 1.66 -6.26
C ASN A 151 2.97 1.26 -6.18
N ARG A 152 3.42 0.34 -7.06
CA ARG A 152 4.84 -0.05 -7.12
C ARG A 152 5.75 1.11 -7.43
N ILE A 153 5.38 1.95 -8.40
CA ILE A 153 6.14 3.16 -8.75
C ILE A 153 6.33 4.03 -7.50
N LYS A 154 5.26 4.29 -6.76
CA LYS A 154 5.29 5.10 -5.54
C LYS A 154 6.24 4.49 -4.50
N ILE A 155 6.06 3.21 -4.17
CA ILE A 155 6.87 2.46 -3.20
C ILE A 155 8.35 2.48 -3.61
N LEU A 156 8.66 2.05 -4.83
CA LEU A 156 10.02 1.94 -5.34
C LEU A 156 10.72 3.30 -5.41
N THR A 157 10.00 4.36 -5.75
CA THR A 157 10.56 5.73 -5.77
C THR A 157 10.99 6.17 -4.39
N GLU A 158 10.18 5.93 -3.35
CA GLU A 158 10.53 6.32 -1.97
C GLU A 158 11.66 5.46 -1.39
N ILE A 159 11.68 4.15 -1.68
CA ILE A 159 12.78 3.28 -1.28
C ILE A 159 14.08 3.72 -1.99
N TRP A 160 14.01 4.03 -3.27
CA TRP A 160 15.16 4.46 -4.05
C TRP A 160 15.80 5.74 -3.47
N LYS A 161 14.98 6.75 -3.14
CA LYS A 161 15.44 7.99 -2.49
C LYS A 161 16.19 7.77 -1.17
N ALA A 162 15.82 6.73 -0.43
CA ALA A 162 16.45 6.36 0.83
C ALA A 162 17.65 5.41 0.66
N THR A 163 17.88 4.89 -0.55
CA THR A 163 18.93 3.90 -0.83
C THR A 163 20.23 4.59 -1.24
N PRO A 164 21.39 4.22 -0.67
CA PRO A 164 22.67 4.77 -1.09
C PRO A 164 22.98 4.44 -2.56
N ILE A 165 23.40 5.47 -3.31
CA ILE A 165 23.72 5.36 -4.73
C ILE A 165 24.93 4.44 -4.94
N GLY A 166 24.89 3.65 -6.02
CA GLY A 166 25.99 2.76 -6.42
C GLY A 166 26.03 1.44 -5.67
N THR A 167 24.99 1.13 -4.88
CA THR A 167 24.84 -0.17 -4.23
C THR A 167 24.14 -1.18 -5.14
N VAL A 168 24.26 -2.47 -4.81
CA VAL A 168 23.51 -3.52 -5.53
C VAL A 168 22.00 -3.30 -5.39
N ALA A 169 21.54 -2.88 -4.21
CA ALA A 169 20.13 -2.56 -3.96
C ALA A 169 19.63 -1.43 -4.88
N ASP A 170 20.42 -0.36 -5.03
CA ASP A 170 20.11 0.75 -5.94
C ASP A 170 19.86 0.28 -7.37
N LEU A 171 20.74 -0.57 -7.92
CA LEU A 171 20.59 -1.13 -9.26
C LEU A 171 19.36 -2.03 -9.40
N ILE A 172 19.06 -2.85 -8.39
CA ILE A 172 17.84 -3.69 -8.38
C ILE A 172 16.60 -2.79 -8.36
N ILE A 173 16.58 -1.72 -7.57
CA ILE A 173 15.43 -0.82 -7.48
C ILE A 173 15.24 -0.09 -8.82
N ILE A 174 16.31 0.39 -9.45
CA ILE A 174 16.27 1.01 -10.79
C ILE A 174 15.68 0.05 -11.83
N ASP A 175 16.10 -1.22 -11.82
CA ASP A 175 15.52 -2.26 -12.67
C ASP A 175 14.01 -2.38 -12.48
N LYS A 176 13.58 -2.61 -11.24
CA LYS A 176 12.16 -2.82 -10.93
C LYS A 176 11.32 -1.57 -11.21
N LEU A 177 11.84 -0.37 -10.92
CA LEU A 177 11.14 0.89 -11.11
C LEU A 177 10.94 1.19 -12.60
N SER A 178 11.97 1.00 -13.42
CA SER A 178 11.84 1.16 -14.88
C SER A 178 10.81 0.20 -15.49
N MET A 179 10.81 -1.06 -15.03
CA MET A 179 9.79 -2.04 -15.43
C MET A 179 8.39 -1.66 -14.93
N ALA A 180 8.28 -1.06 -13.74
CA ALA A 180 7.01 -0.61 -13.19
C ALA A 180 6.42 0.56 -14.00
N TYR A 181 7.24 1.54 -14.43
CA TYR A 181 6.82 2.59 -15.37
C TYR A 181 6.26 1.99 -16.66
N LEU A 182 6.97 1.03 -17.25
CA LEU A 182 6.53 0.40 -18.47
C LEU A 182 5.20 -0.35 -18.30
N LYS A 183 5.06 -1.12 -17.20
CA LYS A 183 3.82 -1.82 -16.86
C LYS A 183 2.67 -0.88 -16.48
N ASN A 184 2.97 0.38 -16.14
CA ASN A 184 1.98 1.44 -15.93
C ASN A 184 1.60 2.16 -17.23
N LEU A 185 1.97 1.61 -18.40
CA LEU A 185 1.73 2.21 -19.72
C LEU A 185 2.46 3.55 -19.91
N GLU A 186 3.61 3.73 -19.25
CA GLU A 186 4.47 4.91 -19.36
C GLU A 186 5.83 4.56 -20.01
N PRO A 187 5.87 4.08 -21.27
CA PRO A 187 7.11 3.63 -21.90
C PRO A 187 8.14 4.76 -22.03
N GLU A 188 7.74 5.95 -22.46
CA GLU A 188 8.64 7.10 -22.59
C GLU A 188 9.33 7.43 -21.26
N ARG A 189 8.57 7.40 -20.15
CA ARG A 189 9.13 7.62 -18.82
C ARG A 189 10.10 6.52 -18.43
N ALA A 190 9.78 5.25 -18.72
CA ALA A 190 10.65 4.12 -18.43
C ALA A 190 12.01 4.24 -19.14
N PHE A 191 12.00 4.57 -20.44
CA PHE A 191 13.23 4.74 -21.23
C PHE A 191 14.01 5.98 -20.81
N ASN A 192 13.34 7.13 -20.68
CA ASN A 192 13.98 8.38 -20.27
C ASN A 192 14.59 8.28 -18.87
N PHE A 193 13.96 7.54 -17.95
CA PHE A 193 14.52 7.30 -16.62
C PHE A 193 15.92 6.67 -16.70
N ILE A 194 16.10 5.61 -17.50
CA ILE A 194 17.42 4.97 -17.67
C ILE A 194 18.43 5.90 -18.37
N ILE A 195 17.99 6.63 -19.40
CA ILE A 195 18.86 7.57 -20.14
C ILE A 195 19.39 8.65 -19.20
N VAL A 196 18.51 9.30 -18.42
CA VAL A 196 18.88 10.36 -17.48
C VAL A 196 19.83 9.85 -16.39
N LEU A 197 19.60 8.63 -15.87
CA LEU A 197 20.52 8.04 -14.89
C LEU A 197 21.91 7.79 -15.46
N TYR A 198 22.00 7.37 -16.72
CA TYR A 198 23.28 7.20 -17.41
C TYR A 198 23.97 8.53 -17.68
N GLU A 199 23.25 9.52 -18.20
CA GLU A 199 23.77 10.87 -18.46
C GLU A 199 24.32 11.52 -17.19
N ASN A 200 23.67 11.28 -16.05
CA ASN A 200 24.10 11.76 -14.73
C ASN A 200 25.13 10.85 -14.05
N SER A 201 25.68 9.85 -14.75
CA SER A 201 26.67 8.89 -14.21
C SER A 201 26.22 8.13 -12.96
N THR A 202 24.90 7.98 -12.75
CA THR A 202 24.32 7.18 -11.66
C THR A 202 24.44 5.68 -11.95
N ILE A 203 24.39 5.30 -13.23
CA ILE A 203 24.57 3.91 -13.70
C ILE A 203 25.65 3.84 -14.77
N THR A 204 26.24 2.65 -14.95
CA THR A 204 27.24 2.42 -15.99
C THR A 204 26.59 2.32 -17.37
N LYS A 205 27.41 2.49 -18.42
CA LYS A 205 26.97 2.32 -19.81
C LYS A 205 26.48 0.90 -20.07
N GLU A 206 27.18 -0.10 -19.54
CA GLU A 206 26.87 -1.52 -19.69
C GLU A 206 25.49 -1.83 -19.10
N PHE A 207 25.23 -1.33 -17.87
CA PHE A 207 23.93 -1.48 -17.22
C PHE A 207 22.85 -0.76 -18.03
N ALA A 208 23.07 0.48 -18.45
CA ALA A 208 22.10 1.24 -19.24
C ALA A 208 21.70 0.51 -20.54
N ILE A 209 22.67 -0.04 -21.29
CA ILE A 209 22.40 -0.80 -22.52
C ILE A 209 21.55 -2.03 -22.22
N GLN A 210 21.95 -2.85 -21.25
CA GLN A 210 21.21 -4.06 -20.86
C GLN A 210 19.76 -3.74 -20.47
N GLN A 211 19.57 -2.66 -19.72
CA GLN A 211 18.25 -2.26 -19.26
C GLN A 211 17.37 -1.72 -20.39
N LEU A 212 17.93 -0.92 -21.30
CA LEU A 212 17.18 -0.43 -22.47
C LEU A 212 16.77 -1.58 -23.40
N GLU A 213 17.64 -2.58 -23.61
CA GLU A 213 17.31 -3.78 -24.38
C GLU A 213 16.20 -4.61 -23.71
N LYS A 214 16.31 -4.82 -22.40
CA LYS A 214 15.29 -5.49 -21.59
C LYS A 214 13.94 -4.77 -21.66
N LEU A 215 13.92 -3.44 -21.52
CA LEU A 215 12.70 -2.65 -21.63
C LEU A 215 12.08 -2.72 -23.02
N LYS A 216 12.89 -2.71 -24.10
CA LYS A 216 12.39 -2.91 -25.48
C LYS A 216 11.71 -4.26 -25.64
N LEU A 217 12.35 -5.34 -25.16
CA LEU A 217 11.79 -6.68 -25.20
C LEU A 217 10.52 -6.81 -24.35
N LEU A 218 10.49 -6.19 -23.18
CA LEU A 218 9.30 -6.20 -22.32
C LEU A 218 8.16 -5.41 -22.96
N ASN A 219 8.44 -4.28 -23.60
CA ASN A 219 7.42 -3.43 -24.23
C ASN A 219 6.73 -4.15 -25.40
N SER A 220 7.48 -4.89 -26.22
CA SER A 220 6.90 -5.65 -27.34
C SER A 220 6.04 -6.83 -26.88
N ASN A 221 6.27 -7.34 -25.66
CA ASN A 221 5.52 -8.46 -25.10
C ASN A 221 4.52 -8.04 -24.01
N LEU A 222 4.36 -6.74 -23.75
CA LEU A 222 3.53 -6.22 -22.66
C LEU A 222 2.10 -6.79 -22.63
N PRO A 223 1.40 -6.95 -23.76
CA PRO A 223 0.04 -7.52 -23.80
C PRO A 223 -0.07 -8.96 -23.32
N GLN A 224 1.04 -9.71 -23.26
CA GLN A 224 1.05 -11.12 -22.84
C GLN A 224 1.13 -11.28 -21.32
N PHE A 225 1.45 -10.20 -20.58
CA PHE A 225 1.59 -10.27 -19.14
C PHE A 225 0.27 -9.97 -18.44
N ASN A 226 -0.08 -10.80 -17.46
CA ASN A 226 -1.16 -10.50 -16.53
C ASN A 226 -0.69 -9.43 -15.54
N ILE A 227 -0.94 -8.15 -15.86
CA ILE A 227 -0.58 -7.01 -15.03
C ILE A 227 -1.75 -6.68 -14.11
N SER A 228 -1.53 -6.83 -12.80
CA SER A 228 -2.51 -6.44 -11.79
C SER A 228 -2.91 -4.97 -11.93
N LYS A 229 -4.22 -4.70 -11.97
CA LYS A 229 -4.76 -3.34 -12.05
C LYS A 229 -5.27 -2.84 -10.71
N ASN A 230 -5.56 -3.74 -9.78
CA ASN A 230 -6.23 -3.45 -8.52
C ASN A 230 -5.96 -4.54 -7.46
N VAL A 231 -6.55 -4.38 -6.27
CA VAL A 231 -6.37 -5.34 -5.16
C VAL A 231 -6.96 -6.73 -5.45
N VAL A 232 -8.03 -6.84 -6.26
CA VAL A 232 -8.63 -8.12 -6.65
C VAL A 232 -7.71 -8.90 -7.58
N ASP A 233 -7.12 -8.25 -8.58
CA ASP A 233 -6.13 -8.88 -9.45
C ASP A 233 -4.89 -9.30 -8.66
N THR A 234 -4.47 -8.48 -7.71
CA THR A 234 -3.37 -8.79 -6.79
C THR A 234 -3.68 -10.05 -5.98
N ALA A 235 -4.88 -10.15 -5.42
CA ALA A 235 -5.33 -11.31 -4.65
C ALA A 235 -5.35 -12.60 -5.49
N LYS A 236 -5.83 -12.52 -6.74
CA LYS A 236 -5.86 -13.66 -7.67
C LYS A 236 -4.47 -14.22 -7.93
N VAL A 237 -3.51 -13.36 -8.28
CA VAL A 237 -2.15 -13.81 -8.58
C VAL A 237 -1.44 -14.31 -7.32
N PHE A 238 -1.70 -13.67 -6.18
CA PHE A 238 -1.07 -14.06 -4.93
C PHE A 238 -1.61 -15.38 -4.36
N LYS A 239 -2.88 -15.72 -4.60
CA LYS A 239 -3.47 -17.01 -4.22
C LYS A 239 -2.63 -18.20 -4.69
N ASP A 240 -2.08 -18.13 -5.90
CA ASP A 240 -1.27 -19.19 -6.48
C ASP A 240 0.14 -19.31 -5.85
N LEU A 241 0.55 -18.32 -5.04
CA LEU A 241 1.87 -18.22 -4.44
C LEU A 241 1.88 -18.51 -2.94
N ILE A 242 0.72 -18.40 -2.28
CA ILE A 242 0.61 -18.71 -0.86
C ILE A 242 0.55 -20.23 -0.68
N GLU A 243 1.48 -20.78 0.09
CA GLU A 243 1.30 -22.10 0.72
C GLU A 243 0.32 -21.97 1.90
N GLU A 244 -0.67 -22.88 2.03
CA GLU A 244 -1.57 -22.92 3.18
C GLU A 244 -0.76 -23.06 4.49
N LYS A 245 -0.56 -21.94 5.19
CA LYS A 245 0.18 -21.84 6.46
C LYS A 245 -0.53 -20.91 7.42
N GLU A 246 -0.23 -21.06 8.71
CA GLU A 246 -0.77 -20.15 9.72
C GLU A 246 -0.17 -18.75 9.59
N LEU A 247 -0.97 -17.69 9.86
CA LEU A 247 -0.54 -16.29 9.71
C LEU A 247 0.77 -15.97 10.46
N LYS A 248 1.01 -16.65 11.58
CA LYS A 248 2.21 -16.49 12.42
C LYS A 248 3.52 -16.92 11.75
N GLU A 249 3.42 -17.73 10.70
CA GLU A 249 4.57 -18.28 9.96
C GLU A 249 5.06 -17.35 8.85
N TYR A 250 4.24 -16.36 8.48
CA TYR A 250 4.59 -15.34 7.50
C TYR A 250 5.47 -14.25 8.11
N SER A 251 6.44 -13.77 7.33
CA SER A 251 7.19 -12.55 7.61
C SER A 251 6.25 -11.34 7.75
N GLU A 252 6.73 -10.24 8.34
CA GLU A 252 5.96 -9.00 8.46
C GLU A 252 5.38 -8.58 7.10
N PHE A 253 6.18 -8.63 6.05
CA PHE A 253 5.77 -8.26 4.70
C PHE A 253 4.61 -9.12 4.20
N GLU A 254 4.72 -10.43 4.35
CA GLU A 254 3.68 -11.37 3.94
C GLU A 254 2.41 -11.18 4.75
N LYS A 255 2.50 -10.91 6.07
CA LYS A 255 1.33 -10.56 6.91
C LYS A 255 0.62 -9.31 6.39
N ILE A 256 1.36 -8.25 6.07
CA ILE A 256 0.82 -7.00 5.49
C ILE A 256 0.04 -7.31 4.20
N PHE A 257 0.67 -8.05 3.28
CA PHE A 257 0.04 -8.43 2.02
C PHE A 257 -1.17 -9.33 2.22
N PHE A 258 -1.09 -10.33 3.10
CA PHE A 258 -2.18 -11.24 3.38
C PHE A 258 -3.41 -10.52 3.93
N ILE A 259 -3.22 -9.61 4.90
CA ILE A 259 -4.31 -8.80 5.45
C ILE A 259 -5.01 -8.00 4.35
N LEU A 260 -4.25 -7.42 3.42
CA LEU A 260 -4.80 -6.65 2.31
C LEU A 260 -5.72 -7.49 1.40
N ILE A 261 -5.37 -8.75 1.15
CA ILE A 261 -6.00 -9.54 0.09
C ILE A 261 -6.96 -10.65 0.58
N LYS A 262 -6.86 -11.10 1.83
CA LYS A 262 -7.54 -12.34 2.31
C LYS A 262 -9.06 -12.36 2.07
N GLY A 263 -9.74 -11.23 2.18
CA GLY A 263 -11.18 -11.14 1.94
C GLY A 263 -11.56 -11.26 0.46
N TYR A 264 -10.63 -10.95 -0.45
CA TYR A 264 -10.82 -11.11 -1.90
C TYR A 264 -10.51 -12.53 -2.39
N ILE A 265 -9.66 -13.27 -1.67
CA ILE A 265 -9.35 -14.69 -1.98
C ILE A 265 -10.56 -15.60 -1.68
N SER A 266 -11.33 -15.29 -0.63
CA SER A 266 -12.48 -16.11 -0.22
C SER A 266 -13.69 -15.89 -1.14
N ASN A 267 -13.95 -14.65 -1.55
CA ASN A 267 -15.09 -14.31 -2.42
C ASN A 267 -14.91 -14.80 -3.87
N THR A 268 -13.70 -15.21 -4.28
CA THR A 268 -13.47 -15.82 -5.60
C THR A 268 -13.86 -17.30 -5.66
N GLN A 269 -14.21 -17.95 -4.54
CA GLN A 269 -14.72 -19.33 -4.52
C GLN A 269 -16.24 -19.40 -4.80
N GLU A 270 -17.02 -18.42 -4.32
CA GLU A 270 -18.48 -18.41 -4.52
C GLU A 270 -18.85 -18.12 -5.99
N GLU A 271 -18.06 -17.32 -6.71
CA GLU A 271 -18.30 -17.04 -8.14
C GLU A 271 -17.91 -18.19 -9.07
N SER A 272 -17.10 -19.17 -8.64
CA SER A 272 -16.71 -20.33 -9.46
C SER A 272 -17.64 -21.53 -9.34
N ASP A 273 -18.48 -21.58 -8.30
CA ASP A 273 -19.39 -22.69 -8.03
C ASP A 273 -20.81 -22.46 -8.60
N GLU A 274 -21.08 -21.30 -9.19
CA GLU A 274 -22.35 -20.96 -9.87
C GLU A 274 -22.28 -21.05 -11.42
N GLY A 275 -21.24 -21.71 -11.96
CA GLY A 275 -21.02 -21.88 -13.41
C GLY A 275 -21.48 -23.23 -13.99
#